data_AF-X1PNK1-F1
#
_entry.id   AF-X1PNK1-F1
#
_cell.length_a   1.000
_cell.length_b   1.000
_cell.length_c   1.000
_cell.angle_alpha   90.00
_cell.angle_beta   90.00
_cell.angle_gamma   90.00
#
_symmetry.space_group_name_H-M   'P 1'
#
loop_
_entity.id
_entity.type
_entity.pdbx_description
1 polymer ?
#
loop_
_entity_poly.entity_id
_entity_poly.type
_entity_poly.pdbx_seq_one_letter_code
_entity_poly.pdbx_strand_id
1 'polypeptide(L)' 'MITLQEQVEKGVKILKAGGIVAFPTDTVYGLGADISNSEAVEGIYEAKKRPRHLPLPFTY' A
#
# COMPACT_ATOMS: atom_id res chain seq x y z
N MET A 1 -17.13 18.10 3.23
CA MET A 1 -15.77 17.83 3.79
C MET A 1 -15.69 16.33 4.01
N ILE A 2 -14.67 15.66 3.47
CA ILE A 2 -14.47 14.23 3.70
C ILE A 2 -13.70 14.09 5.02
N THR A 3 -14.18 13.24 5.91
CA THR A 3 -13.53 12.96 7.20
C THR A 3 -12.33 12.03 7.01
N LEU A 4 -11.42 12.03 7.98
CA LEU A 4 -10.28 11.09 7.99
C LEU A 4 -10.77 9.63 7.98
N GLN A 5 -11.86 9.35 8.70
CA GLN A 5 -12.47 8.02 8.75
C GLN A 5 -12.90 7.54 7.36
N GLU A 6 -13.59 8.40 6.59
CA GLU A 6 -14.01 8.08 5.22
C GLU A 6 -12.81 7.86 4.28
N GLN A 7 -11.71 8.59 4.47
CA GLN A 7 -10.47 8.38 3.70
C GLN A 7 -9.83 7.04 4.02
N VAL A 8 -9.77 6.66 5.30
CA VAL A 8 -9.25 5.38 5.75
C VAL A 8 -10.11 4.24 5.20
N GLU A 9 -11.43 4.34 5.30
CA GLU A 9 -12.35 3.33 4.76
C GLU A 9 -12.22 3.14 3.25
N LYS A 10 -12.01 4.24 2.52
CA LYS A 10 -11.70 4.17 1.08
C LYS A 10 -10.38 3.45 0.83
N GLY A 11 -9.34 3.75 1.61
CA GLY A 11 -8.06 3.04 1.54
C GLY A 11 -8.21 1.54 1.80
N VAL A 12 -8.94 1.15 2.84
CA VAL A 12 -9.23 -0.26 3.16
C VAL A 12 -9.94 -0.95 2.00
N LYS A 13 -10.91 -0.32 1.35
CA LYS A 13 -11.59 -0.88 0.17
C LYS A 13 -10.62 -1.10 -1.00
N ILE A 14 -9.70 -0.18 -1.24
CA ILE A 14 -8.68 -0.31 -2.29
C ILE A 14 -7.73 -1.47 -1.97
N LEU A 15 -7.23 -1.56 -0.73
CA LEU A 15 -6.34 -2.65 -0.32
C LEU A 15 -7.01 -4.02 -0.46
N LYS A 16 -8.27 -4.15 -0.01
CA LYS A 16 -9.06 -5.39 -0.15
C LYS A 16 -9.34 -5.78 -1.60
N ALA A 17 -9.35 -4.82 -2.52
CA ALA A 17 -9.49 -5.07 -3.95
C ALA A 17 -8.15 -5.44 -4.63
N GLY A 18 -7.06 -5.58 -3.87
CA GLY A 18 -5.71 -5.83 -4.41
C GLY A 18 -5.00 -4.57 -4.92
N GLY A 19 -5.55 -3.39 -4.64
CA GLY A 19 -4.95 -2.11 -5.00
C GLY A 19 -3.85 -1.67 -4.03
N ILE A 20 -3.17 -0.59 -4.42
CA ILE A 20 -2.09 0.04 -3.65
C ILE A 20 -2.58 1.37 -3.08
N VAL A 21 -2.22 1.66 -1.83
CA VAL A 21 -2.54 2.93 -1.15
C VAL A 21 -1.26 3.65 -0.74
N ALA A 22 -1.20 4.94 -1.03
CA ALA A 22 -0.17 5.83 -0.49
C ALA A 22 -0.66 6.44 0.83
N PHE A 23 0.18 6.45 1.86
CA PHE A 23 -0.14 7.02 3.17
C PHE A 23 1.02 7.87 3.71
N PRO A 24 0.73 8.95 4.47
CA PRO A 24 1.76 9.79 5.03
C PRO A 24 2.49 9.07 6.18
N THR A 25 3.79 9.33 6.32
CA THR A 25 4.57 9.00 7.52
C THR A 25 5.30 10.25 8.03
N ASP A 26 6.10 10.12 9.07
CA ASP A 26 6.93 11.18 9.64
C ASP A 26 8.03 11.68 8.67
N THR A 27 8.51 10.82 7.77
CA THR A 27 9.67 11.07 6.92
C THR A 27 9.32 11.14 5.44
N VAL A 28 8.61 10.15 4.91
CA VAL A 28 8.23 10.06 3.49
C VAL A 28 6.87 9.39 3.33
N TYR A 29 6.25 9.48 2.15
CA TYR A 29 5.04 8.69 1.89
C TYR A 29 5.37 7.19 1.79
N GLY A 30 4.59 6.38 2.48
CA GLY A 30 4.58 4.93 2.34
C GLY A 30 3.66 4.49 1.21
N LEU A 31 3.97 3.35 0.59
CA LEU A 31 3.07 2.60 -0.30
C LEU A 31 2.75 1.27 0.38
N GLY A 32 1.47 0.99 0.56
CA GLY A 32 0.96 -0.24 1.17
C GLY A 32 0.09 -1.03 0.20
N ALA A 33 0.16 -2.35 0.33
CA ALA A 33 -0.67 -3.33 -0.38
C ALA A 33 -0.99 -4.47 0.59
N ASP A 34 -2.00 -5.28 0.26
CA ASP A 34 -2.31 -6.48 1.04
C ASP A 34 -1.20 -7.54 0.84
N ILE A 35 -0.52 -7.91 1.93
CA ILE A 35 0.57 -8.88 1.92
C ILE A 35 0.11 -10.31 1.58
N SER A 36 -1.17 -10.61 1.82
CA SER A 36 -1.76 -11.91 1.47
C SER A 36 -2.08 -12.04 -0.01
N ASN A 37 -2.09 -10.92 -0.75
CA ASN A 37 -2.33 -10.87 -2.18
C ASN A 37 -1.01 -10.72 -2.95
N SER A 38 -0.55 -11.80 -3.58
CA SER A 38 0.69 -11.82 -4.36
C SER A 38 0.69 -10.83 -5.53
N GLU A 39 -0.45 -10.59 -6.16
CA GLU A 39 -0.58 -9.63 -7.26
C GLU A 39 -0.41 -8.19 -6.76
N ALA A 40 -0.98 -7.87 -5.60
CA ALA A 40 -0.84 -6.56 -4.98
C ALA A 40 0.61 -6.30 -4.53
N VAL A 41 1.30 -7.33 -4.01
CA VAL A 41 2.73 -7.26 -3.66
C VAL A 41 3.58 -7.03 -4.91
N GLU A 42 3.29 -7.73 -6.02
CA GLU A 42 3.99 -7.52 -7.29
C GLU A 42 3.79 -6.09 -7.80
N GLY A 43 2.57 -5.55 -7.69
CA GLY A 43 2.28 -4.16 -8.01
C GLY A 43 3.12 -3.15 -7.23
N ILE A 44 3.48 -3.44 -5.97
CA ILE A 44 4.40 -2.57 -5.19
C ILE A 44 5.81 -2.59 -5.78
N TYR A 45 6.31 -3.76 -6.19
CA TYR A 45 7.62 -3.88 -6.83
C TYR A 45 7.66 -3.09 -8.14
N GLU A 46 6.61 -3.20 -8.96
CA GLU A 46 6.49 -2.46 -10.22
C GLU A 46 6.37 -0.95 -9.99
N ALA A 47 5.48 -0.52 -9.10
CA ALA A 47 5.25 0.90 -8.80
C ALA A 47 6.52 1.58 -8.25
N LYS A 48 7.29 0.88 -7.41
CA LYS A 48 8.55 1.38 -6.85
C LYS A 48 9.75 1.16 -7.78
N LYS A 49 9.56 0.46 -8.91
CA LYS A 49 10.65 -0.05 -9.77
C LYS A 49 11.74 -0.74 -8.96
N ARG A 50 11.34 -1.45 -7.89
CA ARG A 50 12.24 -2.06 -6.92
C ARG A 50 12.67 -3.44 -7.45
N PRO A 51 13.96 -3.78 -7.39
CA PRO A 51 14.41 -5.14 -7.70
C PRO A 51 13.73 -6.16 -6.80
N ARG A 52 13.19 -7.24 -7.38
CA ARG A 52 12.40 -8.27 -6.68
C ARG A 52 13.18 -9.04 -5.61
N HIS A 53 14.51 -9.09 -5.74
CA HIS A 53 15.37 -9.75 -4.76
C HIS A 53 15.54 -8.96 -3.45
N LEU A 54 15.09 -7.70 -3.39
CA LEU A 54 15.15 -6.89 -2.18
C LEU A 54 13.83 -7.01 -1.41
N PRO A 55 13.87 -7.33 -0.10
CA PRO A 55 12.65 -7.46 0.70
C PRO A 55 11.92 -6.13 0.79
N LEU A 56 10.59 -6.18 0.87
CA LEU A 56 9.76 -5.03 1.24
C LEU A 56 9.63 -4.95 2.77
N PRO A 57 9.65 -3.74 3.35
CA PRO A 57 9.29 -3.55 4.76
C PRO A 57 7.84 -3.95 4.98
N PHE A 58 7.57 -4.75 6.00
CA PHE A 58 6.22 -5.12 6.42
C PHE A 58 5.86 -4.37 7.71
N THR A 59 4.59 -4.00 7.85
CA THR A 59 4.02 -3.39 9.06
C THR A 59 2.71 -4.09 9.38
N TYR A 60 2.51 -4.48 10.65
CA TYR A 60 1.29 -5.14 11.14
C TYR A 60 0.13 -4.16 11.34
#